data_AF-K1Y9T3-F1
#
_entry.id   AF-K1Y9T3-F1
#
_cell.length_a   1.000
_cell.length_b   1.000
_cell.length_c   1.000
_cell.angle_alpha   90.00
_cell.angle_beta   90.00
_cell.angle_gamma   90.00
#
_symmetry.space_group_name_H-M   'P 1'
#
loop_
_entity.id
_entity.type
_entity.pdbx_description
1 polymer ?
#
loop_
_entity_poly.entity_id
_entity_poly.type
_entity_poly.pdbx_seq_one_letter_code
_entity_poly.pdbx_strand_id
1 'polypeptide(L)' 'MNDIEKIFDSLDPEEAAAQTAVALKRLLPLLGEEGRNRFIMNLLGETGEDKISSMVHL' A
#
# COMPACT_ATOMS: atom_id res chain seq x y z
N MET A 1 12.86 8.39 7.14
CA MET A 1 11.96 7.36 7.68
C MET A 1 10.77 8.06 8.31
N ASN A 2 9.58 7.84 7.75
CA ASN A 2 8.33 8.35 8.29
C ASN A 2 7.99 7.59 9.59
N ASP A 3 7.19 8.18 10.47
CA ASP A 3 6.87 7.59 11.77
C ASP A 3 6.11 6.26 11.64
N ILE A 4 5.34 6.09 10.55
CA ILE A 4 4.69 4.82 10.21
C ILE A 4 5.73 3.71 9.93
N GLU A 5 6.80 4.03 9.20
CA GLU A 5 7.87 3.07 8.89
C GLU A 5 8.62 2.66 10.16
N LYS A 6 8.92 3.62 11.04
CA LYS A 6 9.55 3.33 12.35
C LYS A 6 8.70 2.40 13.21
N ILE A 7 7.38 2.56 13.16
CA ILE A 7 6.45 1.69 13.91
C ILE A 7 6.53 0.27 13.34
N PHE A 8 6.46 0.11 12.02
CA PHE A 8 6.54 -1.21 11.41
C PHE A 8 7.89 -1.90 11.61
N ASP A 9 9.01 -1.16 11.55
CA ASP A 9 10.35 -1.71 11.80
C ASP A 9 10.55 -2.16 13.26
N SER A 10 9.73 -1.65 14.18
CA SER A 10 9.77 -2.02 15.60
C SER A 10 8.86 -3.20 15.97
N LEU A 11 7.97 -3.60 15.06
CA LEU A 11 7.01 -4.69 15.26
C LEU A 11 7.53 -6.01 14.69
N ASP A 12 7.05 -7.12 15.23
CA ASP A 12 7.16 -8.40 14.56
C ASP A 12 6.43 -8.34 13.19
N PRO A 13 6.98 -8.93 12.11
CA PRO A 13 6.38 -8.88 10.79
C PRO A 13 4.92 -9.38 10.73
N GLU A 14 4.56 -10.41 11.49
CA GLU A 14 3.19 -10.93 11.53
C GLU A 14 2.26 -9.94 12.24
N GLU A 15 2.73 -9.31 13.31
CA GLU A 15 1.99 -8.27 14.03
C GLU A 15 1.79 -7.02 13.17
N ALA A 16 2.83 -6.57 12.48
CA ALA A 16 2.77 -5.46 11.53
C ALA A 16 1.73 -5.73 10.42
N ALA A 17 1.71 -6.94 9.86
CA ALA A 17 0.74 -7.34 8.85
C ALA A 17 -0.69 -7.35 9.40
N ALA A 18 -0.89 -7.88 10.61
CA ALA A 18 -2.20 -7.93 11.27
C ALA A 18 -2.75 -6.52 11.54
N GLN A 19 -1.92 -5.61 12.08
CA GLN A 19 -2.32 -4.23 12.34
C GLN A 19 -2.63 -3.46 11.04
N THR A 20 -1.83 -3.68 9.99
CA THR A 20 -2.08 -3.12 8.66
C THR A 20 -3.43 -3.59 8.10
N ALA A 21 -3.75 -4.88 8.23
CA ALA A 21 -5.03 -5.43 7.77
C ALA A 21 -6.24 -4.78 8.49
N VAL A 22 -6.12 -4.49 9.79
CA VAL A 22 -7.15 -3.78 10.56
C VAL A 22 -7.35 -2.35 10.04
N ALA A 23 -6.25 -1.63 9.78
CA ALA A 23 -6.32 -0.28 9.22
C ALA A 23 -6.96 -0.28 7.82
N LEU A 24 -6.55 -1.21 6.95
CA LEU A 24 -7.08 -1.33 5.58
C LEU A 24 -8.57 -1.66 5.56
N LYS A 25 -9.06 -2.51 6.47
CA LYS A 25 -10.51 -2.79 6.59
C LYS A 25 -11.35 -1.54 6.86
N ARG A 26 -10.77 -0.52 7.52
CA ARG A 26 -11.44 0.76 7.79
C ARG A 26 -11.30 1.74 6.62
N LEU A 27 -10.16 1.74 5.94
CA LEU A 27 -9.85 2.70 4.87
C LEU A 27 -10.47 2.30 3.53
N LEU A 28 -10.42 1.02 3.15
CA LEU A 28 -10.89 0.55 1.84
C LEU A 28 -12.34 0.95 1.52
N PRO A 29 -13.32 0.82 2.43
CA PRO A 29 -14.70 1.25 2.16
C PRO A 29 -14.84 2.74 1.83
N LEU A 30 -13.89 3.58 2.24
CA LEU A 30 -13.93 5.04 2.04
C LEU A 30 -13.39 5.48 0.68
N LEU A 31 -12.66 4.61 -0.04
CA LEU A 31 -11.95 4.96 -1.28
C LEU A 31 -12.83 4.96 -2.55
N GLY A 32 -14.13 4.63 -2.44
CA GLY A 32 -14.96 4.37 -3.61
C GLY A 32 -14.50 3.14 -4.40
N GLU A 33 -15.18 2.79 -5.48
CA GLU A 33 -14.87 1.60 -6.28
C GLU A 33 -13.53 1.71 -7.03
N GLU A 34 -13.32 2.81 -7.75
CA GLU A 34 -12.08 3.06 -8.51
C GLU A 34 -10.83 3.14 -7.61
N GLY A 35 -10.95 3.78 -6.44
CA GLY A 35 -9.86 3.90 -5.49
C GLY A 35 -9.47 2.56 -4.86
N ARG A 36 -10.45 1.70 -4.59
CA ARG A 36 -10.19 0.31 -4.14
C ARG A 36 -9.48 -0.51 -5.22
N ASN A 37 -9.96 -0.46 -6.46
CA ASN A 37 -9.34 -1.20 -7.57
C ASN A 37 -7.88 -0.78 -7.79
N ARG A 38 -7.61 0.53 -7.81
CA ARG A 38 -6.24 1.06 -7.93
C ARG A 38 -5.34 0.62 -6.77
N PHE A 39 -5.87 0.65 -5.54
CA PHE A 39 -5.12 0.21 -4.36
C PHE A 39 -4.71 -1.26 -4.46
N ILE A 40 -5.63 -2.15 -4.86
CA ILE A 40 -5.34 -3.58 -5.00
C ILE A 40 -4.31 -3.84 -6.11
N MET A 41 -4.43 -3.16 -7.26
CA MET A 41 -3.43 -3.28 -8.35
C MET A 41 -2.04 -2.86 -7.89
N ASN A 42 -1.92 -1.75 -7.16
CA ASN A 42 -0.65 -1.28 -6.63
C ASN A 42 -0.08 -2.21 -5.54
N LEU A 43 -0.94 -2.82 -4.72
CA LEU A 43 -0.52 -3.71 -3.63
C LEU A 43 -0.02 -5.07 -4.14
N LEU A 44 -0.71 -5.64 -5.13
CA LEU A 44 -0.33 -6.93 -5.72
C LEU A 44 0.85 -6.80 -6.69
N GLY A 45 1.20 -5.56 -7.07
CA GLY A 45 2.14 -5.26 -8.14
C GLY A 45 1.52 -5.56 -9.50
N GLU A 46 1.69 -4.65 -10.45
CA GLU A 46 1.46 -5.01 -11.85
C GLU A 46 2.44 -6.13 -12.21
N THR A 47 1.95 -7.36 -12.37
CA THR A 47 2.63 -8.39 -13.19
C THR A 47 2.67 -7.97 -14.67
N GLY A 48 3.07 -6.73 -14.99
CA GLY A 48 2.90 -6.19 -16.34
C GLY A 48 3.67 -4.94 -16.77
N GLU A 49 4.19 -4.05 -15.91
CA GLU A 49 4.80 -2.81 -16.42
C GLU A 49 6.09 -2.37 -15.72
N ASP A 50 7.15 -3.09 -16.07
CA ASP A 50 8.43 -2.48 -16.44
C ASP A 50 8.18 -1.40 -17.53
N LYS A 51 7.56 -0.23 -17.23
CA LYS A 51 7.42 0.89 -18.20
C LYS A 51 6.92 2.28 -17.78
N ILE A 52 6.38 2.55 -16.59
CA ILE A 52 5.87 3.92 -16.25
C ILE A 52 6.65 4.59 -15.11
N SER A 53 7.95 4.83 -15.27
CA SER A 53 8.58 5.99 -14.61
C SER A 53 9.86 6.48 -15.33
N SER A 54 9.92 6.29 -16.65
CA SER A 54 10.75 7.12 -17.53
C SER A 54 10.15 8.52 -17.76
N MET A 55 9.12 8.94 -17.01
CA MET A 55 8.36 10.18 -17.29
C MET A 55 8.16 11.12 -16.10
N VAL A 56 9.05 11.12 -15.10
CA VAL A 56 9.23 12.29 -14.22
C VAL A 56 10.73 12.54 -14.04
N HIS A 57 11.37 12.99 -15.12
CA HIS A 57 12.49 13.91 -15.02
C HIS A 57 11.97 15.23 -15.60
N LEU A 58 11.77 16.23 -14.75
CA LEU A 58 11.70 17.63 -15.13
C LEU A 58 13.02 18.27 -14.72
#